data_AF-A0A4Q5SR23-F1
#
_entry.id   AF-A0A4Q5SR23-F1
#
_cell.length_a   1.000
_cell.length_b   1.000
_cell.length_c   1.000
_cell.angle_alpha   90.00
_cell.angle_beta   90.00
_cell.angle_gamma   90.00
#
_symmetry.space_group_name_H-M   'P 1'
#
loop_
_entity.id
_entity.type
_entity.pdbx_description
1 polymer ?
#
loop_
_entity_poly.entity_id
_entity_poly.type
_entity_poly.pdbx_seq_one_letter_code
_entity_poly.pdbx_strand_id
1 'polypeptide(L)'
;MTDQNKEEQRADDLILLLVQRIVSDKPLGYVDSQWLERYLNLHMFEVQLTVEKMEARIKRFKQAIPNFLEQVELALENTQKRHAKFRKEMMQHMEWVKNLPPGVKDHDHQDVIALAKQLTKEYYSFSDAAKFLKTSRQTLAQFAEKQEHNLRKHYPLGSTPKLSRQDMIDYYRERFHKDYDFFDALMNNSAPGWGKGRKTKENGR
;
A
#
# COMPACT_ATOMS: atom_id res chain seq x y z
N MET A 1 30.29 -0.25 -25.96
CA MET A 1 29.75 1.13 -25.95
C MET A 1 30.74 2.03 -26.67
N THR A 2 30.35 2.64 -27.78
CA THR A 2 31.16 3.63 -28.52
C THR A 2 31.31 4.91 -27.70
N ASP A 3 32.37 5.69 -27.92
CA ASP A 3 32.56 6.96 -27.20
C ASP A 3 31.43 7.98 -27.45
N GLN A 4 30.77 7.87 -28.61
CA GLN A 4 29.58 8.64 -28.95
C GLN A 4 28.38 8.33 -28.02
N ASN A 5 28.19 7.05 -27.63
CA ASN A 5 27.14 6.68 -26.67
C ASN A 5 27.43 7.22 -25.25
N LYS A 6 28.71 7.36 -24.87
CA LYS A 6 29.09 7.91 -23.56
C LYS A 6 28.89 9.43 -23.51
N GLU A 7 29.14 10.13 -24.61
CA GLU A 7 28.89 11.57 -24.71
C GLU A 7 27.40 11.93 -24.73
N GLU A 8 26.56 11.11 -25.36
CA GLU A 8 25.10 11.28 -25.32
C GLU A 8 24.54 11.00 -23.92
N GLN A 9 25.02 9.93 -23.26
CA GLN A 9 24.60 9.60 -21.90
C GLN A 9 24.98 10.67 -20.86
N ARG A 10 26.18 11.26 -20.97
CA ARG A 10 26.56 12.42 -20.14
C ARG A 10 25.74 13.67 -20.43
N ALA A 11 25.28 13.85 -21.67
CA ALA A 11 24.43 14.98 -22.02
C ALA A 11 23.04 14.83 -21.39
N ASP A 12 22.47 13.62 -21.44
CA ASP A 12 21.20 13.28 -20.78
C ASP A 12 21.30 13.42 -19.25
N ASP A 13 22.42 13.00 -18.65
CA ASP A 13 22.72 13.20 -17.23
C ASP A 13 22.76 14.69 -16.84
N LEU A 14 23.24 15.58 -17.74
CA LEU A 14 23.27 17.03 -17.51
C LEU A 14 21.86 17.64 -17.54
N ILE A 15 20.98 17.15 -18.41
CA ILE A 15 19.55 17.53 -18.43
C ILE A 15 18.87 17.09 -17.15
N LEU A 16 19.11 15.84 -16.75
CA LEU A 16 18.54 15.27 -15.53
C LEU A 16 19.03 16.02 -14.30
N LEU A 17 20.30 16.38 -14.22
CA LEU A 17 20.86 17.20 -13.14
C LEU A 17 20.28 18.62 -13.13
N LEU A 18 20.13 19.26 -14.29
CA LEU A 18 19.47 20.56 -14.42
C LEU A 18 18.03 20.52 -13.91
N VAL A 19 17.24 19.55 -14.38
CA VAL A 19 15.85 19.36 -13.98
C VAL A 19 15.76 19.02 -12.49
N GLN A 20 16.60 18.09 -12.02
CA GLN A 20 16.65 17.69 -10.61
C GLN A 20 17.02 18.87 -9.71
N ARG A 21 17.93 19.75 -10.14
CA ARG A 21 18.35 20.94 -9.37
C ARG A 21 17.34 22.09 -9.41
N ILE A 22 16.70 22.31 -10.57
CA ILE A 22 15.56 23.22 -10.72
C ILE A 22 14.43 22.83 -9.77
N VAL A 23 14.20 21.53 -9.58
CA VAL A 23 13.15 21.01 -8.70
C VAL A 23 13.54 21.00 -7.22
N SER A 24 14.83 20.89 -6.88
CA SER A 24 15.28 20.67 -5.49
C SER A 24 15.75 21.91 -4.72
N ASP A 25 16.15 23.00 -5.38
CA ASP A 25 16.86 24.10 -4.69
C ASP A 25 16.26 25.51 -4.86
N LYS A 26 15.36 25.72 -5.82
CA LYS A 26 14.66 27.00 -6.01
C LYS A 26 13.18 26.79 -6.30
N PRO A 27 12.29 27.67 -5.80
CA PRO A 27 10.93 27.67 -6.30
C PRO A 27 10.96 27.97 -7.80
N LEU A 28 10.21 27.22 -8.61
CA LEU A 28 10.21 27.31 -10.07
C LEU A 28 10.02 28.75 -10.60
N GLY A 29 9.33 29.61 -9.85
CA GLY A 29 9.14 31.03 -10.18
C GLY A 29 10.38 31.93 -10.06
N TYR A 30 11.50 31.43 -9.51
CA TYR A 30 12.78 32.14 -9.39
C TYR A 30 13.86 31.61 -10.35
N VAL A 31 13.48 30.72 -11.27
CA VAL A 31 14.35 30.27 -12.35
C VAL A 31 14.24 31.29 -13.49
N ASP A 32 15.23 32.17 -13.59
CA ASP A 32 15.36 33.11 -14.71
C ASP A 32 16.45 32.69 -15.70
N SER A 33 16.48 33.37 -16.85
CA SER A 33 17.44 33.07 -17.91
C SER A 33 18.89 33.27 -17.48
N GLN A 34 19.17 34.24 -16.62
CA GLN A 34 20.54 34.56 -16.17
C GLN A 34 21.08 33.49 -15.23
N TRP A 35 20.25 32.98 -14.33
CA TRP A 35 20.61 31.87 -13.46
C TRP A 35 20.85 30.59 -14.27
N LEU A 36 19.95 30.28 -15.21
CA LEU A 36 20.07 29.10 -16.06
C LEU A 36 21.32 29.16 -16.95
N GLU A 37 21.63 30.33 -17.52
CA GLU A 37 22.83 30.55 -18.32
C GLU A 37 24.11 30.35 -17.51
N ARG A 38 24.20 30.92 -16.29
CA ARG A 38 25.35 30.71 -15.40
C ARG A 38 25.57 29.23 -15.09
N TYR A 39 24.49 28.49 -14.82
CA TYR A 39 24.57 27.07 -14.52
C TYR A 39 24.99 26.26 -15.74
N LEU A 40 24.40 26.51 -16.91
CA LEU A 40 24.80 25.88 -18.16
C LEU A 40 26.27 26.14 -18.45
N ASN A 41 26.76 27.36 -18.27
CA ASN A 41 28.16 27.71 -18.49
C ASN A 41 29.11 26.96 -17.55
N LEU A 42 28.76 26.82 -16.26
CA LEU A 42 29.55 26.05 -15.30
C LEU A 42 29.72 24.57 -15.70
N HIS A 43 28.68 23.97 -16.27
CA HIS A 43 28.69 22.55 -16.64
C HIS A 43 29.06 22.27 -18.11
N MET A 44 29.01 23.27 -18.99
CA MET A 44 29.49 23.16 -20.37
C MET A 44 31.01 23.38 -20.47
N PHE A 45 31.65 24.01 -19.48
CA PHE A 45 33.10 24.25 -19.45
C PHE A 45 33.94 22.96 -19.49
N GLU A 46 33.37 21.82 -19.09
CA GLU A 46 34.04 20.51 -19.08
C GLU A 46 33.95 19.77 -20.43
N VAL A 47 33.24 20.31 -21.43
CA VAL A 47 32.99 19.64 -22.70
C VAL A 47 33.50 20.51 -23.86
N GLN A 48 34.65 20.16 -24.44
CA GLN A 48 35.17 20.78 -25.66
C GLN A 48 34.35 20.35 -26.89
N LEU A 49 33.14 20.89 -27.03
CA LEU A 49 32.30 20.67 -28.21
C LEU A 49 32.63 21.69 -29.29
N THR A 50 32.57 21.27 -30.55
CA THR A 50 32.55 22.21 -31.68
C THR A 50 31.24 23.00 -31.68
N VAL A 51 31.24 24.16 -32.35
CA VAL A 51 30.05 25.01 -32.49
C VAL A 51 28.89 24.22 -33.11
N GLU A 52 29.14 23.41 -34.13
CA GLU A 52 28.08 22.63 -34.81
C GLU A 52 27.49 21.55 -33.89
N LYS A 53 28.32 20.92 -33.05
CA LYS A 53 27.85 19.95 -32.05
C LYS A 53 26.99 20.63 -30.98
N MET A 54 27.34 21.85 -30.59
CA MET A 54 26.57 22.63 -29.62
C MET A 54 25.20 23.03 -30.20
N GLU A 55 25.16 23.53 -31.43
CA GLU A 55 23.92 23.90 -32.12
C GLU A 55 22.97 22.70 -32.28
N ALA A 56 23.51 21.55 -32.70
CA ALA A 56 22.73 20.32 -32.81
C ALA A 56 22.14 19.88 -31.47
N ARG A 57 22.89 20.01 -30.37
CA ARG A 57 22.40 19.73 -29.02
C ARG A 57 21.28 20.70 -28.62
N ILE A 58 21.50 22.01 -28.74
CA ILE A 58 20.48 23.02 -28.41
C ILE A 58 19.18 22.75 -29.18
N LYS A 59 19.26 22.35 -30.46
CA LYS A 59 18.09 21.97 -31.25
C LYS A 59 17.34 20.77 -30.66
N ARG A 60 18.06 19.71 -30.28
CA ARG A 60 17.47 18.51 -29.62
C ARG A 60 16.81 18.88 -28.29
N PHE A 61 17.47 19.71 -27.47
CA PHE A 61 16.91 20.23 -26.21
C PHE A 61 15.60 20.98 -26.44
N LYS A 62 15.58 21.93 -27.38
CA LYS A 62 14.37 22.70 -27.71
C LYS A 62 13.21 21.81 -28.17
N GLN A 63 13.51 20.71 -28.86
CA GLN A 63 12.50 19.73 -29.29
C GLN A 63 12.03 18.82 -28.15
N ALA A 64 12.89 18.50 -27.18
CA ALA A 64 12.55 17.62 -26.06
C ALA A 64 11.72 18.32 -24.97
N ILE A 65 11.90 19.63 -24.78
CA ILE A 65 11.21 20.42 -23.73
C ILE A 65 9.68 20.30 -23.80
N PRO A 66 9.01 20.49 -24.96
CA PRO A 66 7.55 20.37 -25.03
C PRO A 66 7.05 18.99 -24.60
N ASN A 67 7.68 17.92 -25.09
CA ASN A 67 7.33 16.55 -24.72
C ASN A 67 7.54 16.31 -23.21
N PHE A 68 8.63 16.80 -22.63
CA PHE A 68 8.87 16.70 -21.19
C PHE A 68 7.77 17.41 -20.38
N LEU A 69 7.40 18.64 -20.76
CA LEU A 69 6.36 19.40 -20.09
C LEU A 69 4.99 18.73 -20.19
N GLU A 70 4.64 18.18 -21.36
CA GLU A 70 3.41 17.41 -21.57
C GLU A 70 3.35 16.17 -20.65
N GLN A 71 4.45 15.42 -20.56
CA GLN A 71 4.52 14.25 -19.66
C GLN A 71 4.42 14.65 -18.18
N VAL A 72 5.00 15.78 -17.78
CA VAL A 72 4.86 16.31 -16.42
C VAL A 72 3.42 16.70 -16.12
N GLU A 73 2.74 17.41 -17.04
CA GLU A 73 1.34 17.77 -16.89
C GLU A 73 0.44 16.52 -16.74
N LEU A 74 0.61 15.53 -17.63
CA LEU A 74 -0.10 14.26 -17.55
C LEU A 74 0.16 13.52 -16.23
N ALA A 75 1.40 13.53 -15.73
CA ALA A 75 1.75 12.90 -14.47
C ALA A 75 1.08 13.60 -13.27
N LEU A 76 1.02 14.93 -13.28
CA LEU A 76 0.33 15.73 -12.26
C LEU A 76 -1.17 15.45 -12.27
N GLU A 77 -1.81 15.47 -13.43
CA GLU A 77 -3.24 15.13 -13.57
C GLU A 77 -3.54 13.71 -13.07
N ASN A 78 -2.72 12.74 -13.46
CA ASN A 78 -2.88 11.36 -13.03
C ASN A 78 -2.71 11.22 -11.51
N THR A 79 -1.76 11.94 -10.93
CA THR A 79 -1.56 11.99 -9.48
C THR A 79 -2.77 12.57 -8.77
N GLN A 80 -3.32 13.67 -9.29
CA GLN A 80 -4.53 14.29 -8.75
C GLN A 80 -5.73 13.32 -8.80
N LYS A 81 -5.95 12.64 -9.93
CA LYS A 81 -7.00 11.63 -10.10
C LYS A 81 -6.83 10.47 -9.11
N ARG A 82 -5.61 9.96 -8.95
CA ARG A 82 -5.29 8.89 -7.98
C ARG A 82 -5.51 9.34 -6.55
N HIS A 83 -5.08 10.54 -6.18
CA HIS A 83 -5.28 11.10 -4.85
C HIS A 83 -6.77 11.25 -4.52
N ALA A 84 -7.59 11.73 -5.46
CA ALA A 84 -9.04 11.82 -5.27
C ALA A 84 -9.69 10.45 -5.05
N LYS A 85 -9.30 9.44 -5.84
CA LYS A 85 -9.75 8.06 -5.67
C LYS A 85 -9.33 7.48 -4.32
N PHE A 86 -8.06 7.61 -3.97
CA PHE A 86 -7.50 7.15 -2.70
C PHE A 86 -8.24 7.78 -1.51
N ARG A 87 -8.47 9.10 -1.53
CA ARG A 87 -9.23 9.79 -0.47
C ARG A 87 -10.65 9.25 -0.33
N LYS A 88 -11.33 8.97 -1.43
CA LYS A 88 -12.67 8.38 -1.42
C LYS A 88 -12.66 6.98 -0.80
N GLU A 89 -11.74 6.12 -1.22
CA GLU A 89 -11.59 4.76 -0.70
C GLU A 89 -11.23 4.76 0.80
N MET A 90 -10.33 5.67 1.21
CA MET A 90 -9.98 5.90 2.61
C MET A 90 -11.17 6.33 3.45
N MET A 91 -11.99 7.28 2.98
CA MET A 91 -13.18 7.70 3.72
C MET A 91 -14.20 6.57 3.84
N GLN A 92 -14.40 5.78 2.78
CA GLN A 92 -15.26 4.60 2.81
C GLN A 92 -14.74 3.54 3.79
N HIS A 93 -13.43 3.30 3.80
CA HIS A 93 -12.80 2.36 4.72
C HIS A 93 -12.93 2.83 6.17
N MET A 94 -12.67 4.11 6.45
CA MET A 94 -12.83 4.68 7.79
C MET A 94 -14.28 4.57 8.28
N GLU A 95 -15.26 4.80 7.40
CA GLU A 95 -16.67 4.62 7.75
C GLU A 95 -17.01 3.15 7.98
N TRP A 96 -16.47 2.24 7.18
CA TRP A 96 -16.61 0.81 7.41
C TRP A 96 -16.02 0.37 8.76
N VAL A 97 -14.82 0.84 9.12
CA VAL A 97 -14.17 0.55 10.41
C VAL A 97 -14.99 1.06 11.59
N LYS A 98 -15.56 2.28 11.50
CA LYS A 98 -16.45 2.82 12.53
C LYS A 98 -17.70 1.97 12.77
N ASN A 99 -18.19 1.30 11.72
CA ASN A 99 -19.39 0.48 11.75
C ASN A 99 -19.09 -1.01 12.04
N LEU A 100 -17.86 -1.36 12.42
CA LEU A 100 -17.53 -2.73 12.81
C LEU A 100 -18.23 -3.13 14.12
N PRO A 101 -18.70 -4.38 14.24
CA PRO A 101 -19.20 -4.90 15.50
C PRO A 101 -18.12 -4.81 16.59
N PRO A 102 -18.48 -4.60 17.86
CA PRO A 102 -17.47 -4.49 18.91
C PRO A 102 -16.67 -5.79 19.05
N GLY A 103 -15.36 -5.66 19.25
CA GLY A 103 -14.41 -6.79 19.36
C GLY A 103 -13.82 -7.27 18.03
N VAL A 104 -14.31 -6.75 16.90
CA VAL A 104 -13.79 -7.00 15.55
C VAL A 104 -12.66 -6.02 15.23
N LYS A 105 -11.64 -6.51 14.53
CA LYS A 105 -10.51 -5.73 14.00
C LYS A 105 -10.72 -5.45 12.52
N ASP A 106 -10.14 -4.36 12.03
CA ASP A 106 -10.21 -3.91 10.63
C ASP A 106 -9.70 -4.93 9.60
N HIS A 107 -8.84 -5.85 10.02
CA HIS A 107 -8.27 -6.93 9.22
C HIS A 107 -8.87 -8.32 9.52
N ASP A 108 -9.98 -8.40 10.27
CA ASP A 108 -10.63 -9.67 10.55
C ASP A 108 -11.23 -10.31 9.29
N HIS A 109 -11.09 -11.62 9.18
CA HIS A 109 -11.71 -12.39 8.11
C HIS A 109 -13.24 -12.18 8.09
N GLN A 110 -13.87 -12.16 6.91
CA GLN A 110 -15.31 -11.92 6.74
C GLN A 110 -16.17 -12.81 7.66
N ASP A 111 -15.77 -14.05 7.89
CA ASP A 111 -16.50 -14.97 8.77
C ASP A 111 -16.42 -14.58 10.25
N VAL A 112 -15.31 -13.97 10.70
CA VAL A 112 -15.18 -13.42 12.06
C VAL A 112 -16.10 -12.22 12.23
N ILE A 113 -16.17 -11.34 11.22
CA ILE A 113 -17.09 -10.21 11.20
C ILE A 113 -18.55 -10.70 11.21
N ALA A 114 -18.87 -11.71 10.42
CA ALA A 114 -20.20 -12.30 10.35
C ALA A 114 -20.62 -12.94 11.67
N LEU A 115 -19.71 -13.66 12.34
CA LEU A 115 -19.93 -14.18 13.69
C LEU A 115 -20.21 -13.02 14.67
N ALA A 116 -19.35 -12.02 14.72
CA ALA A 116 -19.48 -10.91 15.67
C ALA A 116 -20.80 -10.14 15.50
N LYS A 117 -21.32 -9.99 14.27
CA LYS A 117 -22.65 -9.41 14.00
C LYS A 117 -23.79 -10.22 14.63
N GLN A 118 -23.65 -11.53 14.77
CA GLN A 118 -24.66 -12.40 15.38
C GLN A 118 -24.58 -12.39 16.92
N LEU A 119 -23.45 -11.97 17.49
CA LEU A 119 -23.23 -11.93 18.94
C LEU A 119 -23.77 -10.63 19.55
N THR A 120 -25.06 -10.62 19.87
CA THR A 120 -25.77 -9.48 20.48
C THR A 120 -25.63 -9.34 22.00
N LYS A 121 -25.10 -10.34 22.71
CA LYS A 121 -24.94 -10.36 24.17
C LYS A 121 -23.46 -10.30 24.54
N GLU A 122 -23.15 -9.80 25.73
CA GLU A 122 -21.76 -9.79 26.21
C GLU A 122 -21.30 -11.18 26.70
N TYR A 123 -22.20 -11.98 27.24
CA TYR A 123 -21.90 -13.32 27.77
C TYR A 123 -22.88 -14.37 27.23
N TYR A 124 -22.35 -15.54 26.90
CA TYR A 124 -23.08 -16.69 26.39
C TYR A 124 -22.87 -17.92 27.24
N SER A 125 -23.94 -18.69 27.46
CA SER A 125 -23.81 -20.03 28.02
C SER A 125 -23.02 -20.93 27.05
N PHE A 126 -22.34 -21.96 27.54
CA PHE A 126 -21.67 -22.91 26.65
C PHE A 126 -22.61 -23.57 25.63
N SER A 127 -23.88 -23.79 26.01
CA SER A 127 -24.89 -24.34 25.10
C SER A 127 -25.26 -23.37 23.97
N ASP A 128 -25.29 -22.06 24.24
CA ASP A 128 -25.56 -21.07 23.20
C ASP A 128 -24.33 -20.81 22.34
N ALA A 129 -23.15 -20.72 22.96
CA ALA A 129 -21.89 -20.56 22.24
C ALA A 129 -21.62 -21.72 21.27
N ALA A 130 -21.98 -22.95 21.63
CA ALA A 130 -21.88 -24.13 20.77
C ALA A 130 -22.60 -23.97 19.43
N LYS A 131 -23.74 -23.27 19.42
CA LYS A 131 -24.53 -23.01 18.20
C LYS A 131 -23.77 -22.08 17.24
N PHE A 132 -23.11 -21.06 17.77
CA PHE A 132 -22.35 -20.09 16.98
C PHE A 132 -21.00 -20.64 16.52
N LEU A 133 -20.26 -21.30 17.42
CA LEU A 133 -18.90 -21.78 17.17
C LEU A 133 -18.84 -23.14 16.47
N LYS A 134 -20.01 -23.70 16.11
CA LYS A 134 -20.15 -25.00 15.42
C LYS A 134 -19.30 -26.11 16.08
N THR A 135 -19.31 -26.13 17.41
CA THR A 135 -18.49 -26.99 18.26
C THR A 135 -19.33 -27.49 19.43
N SER A 136 -19.00 -28.65 20.00
CA SER A 136 -19.77 -29.20 21.12
C SER A 136 -19.62 -28.35 22.40
N ARG A 137 -20.67 -28.36 23.23
CA ARG A 137 -20.66 -27.70 24.55
C ARG A 137 -19.51 -28.21 25.43
N GLN A 138 -19.28 -29.53 25.43
CA GLN A 138 -18.26 -30.19 26.24
C GLN A 138 -16.86 -29.75 25.80
N THR A 139 -16.62 -29.69 24.50
CA THR A 139 -15.35 -29.19 23.93
C THR A 139 -15.10 -27.74 24.33
N LEU A 140 -16.10 -26.86 24.18
CA LEU A 140 -15.94 -25.45 24.58
C LEU A 140 -15.68 -25.31 26.09
N ALA A 141 -16.35 -26.11 26.92
CA ALA A 141 -16.13 -26.11 28.36
C ALA A 141 -14.71 -26.60 28.73
N GLN A 142 -14.18 -27.59 28.01
CA GLN A 142 -12.81 -28.09 28.18
C GLN A 142 -11.78 -27.06 27.73
N PHE A 143 -11.95 -26.44 26.55
CA PHE A 143 -11.06 -25.38 26.08
C PHE A 143 -11.04 -24.20 27.04
N ALA A 144 -12.20 -23.76 27.52
CA ALA A 144 -12.29 -22.67 28.49
C ALA A 144 -11.70 -23.01 29.86
N GLU A 145 -11.76 -24.28 30.29
CA GLU A 145 -11.11 -24.75 31.53
C GLU A 145 -9.58 -24.71 31.42
N LYS A 146 -9.05 -25.13 30.27
CA LYS A 146 -7.62 -25.17 29.99
C LYS A 146 -7.05 -23.84 29.47
N GLN A 147 -7.91 -22.85 29.24
CA GLN A 147 -7.58 -21.58 28.59
C GLN A 147 -6.96 -21.75 27.19
N GLU A 148 -7.39 -22.77 26.46
CA GLU A 148 -6.96 -23.07 25.09
C GLU A 148 -7.74 -22.23 24.08
N HIS A 149 -7.11 -21.94 22.94
CA HIS A 149 -7.71 -21.21 21.82
C HIS A 149 -8.37 -19.88 22.21
N ASN A 150 -7.78 -19.17 23.17
CA ASN A 150 -8.26 -17.89 23.70
C ASN A 150 -9.67 -17.94 24.36
N LEU A 151 -10.20 -19.13 24.67
CA LEU A 151 -11.45 -19.27 25.42
C LEU A 151 -11.19 -19.24 26.93
N ARG A 152 -12.00 -18.48 27.68
CA ARG A 152 -11.91 -18.42 29.16
C ARG A 152 -13.28 -18.54 29.80
N LYS A 153 -13.32 -19.05 31.03
CA LYS A 153 -14.53 -19.05 31.86
C LYS A 153 -14.72 -17.68 32.50
N HIS A 154 -15.90 -17.11 32.30
CA HIS A 154 -16.36 -15.89 32.96
C HIS A 154 -17.53 -16.20 33.88
N TYR A 155 -17.54 -15.57 35.06
CA TYR A 155 -18.57 -15.75 36.09
C TYR A 155 -19.33 -14.45 36.36
N PRO A 156 -20.12 -13.93 35.41
CA PRO A 156 -20.90 -12.74 35.66
C PRO A 156 -21.91 -13.00 36.80
N LEU A 157 -21.82 -12.20 37.86
CA LEU A 157 -22.73 -12.18 39.02
C LEU A 157 -22.90 -13.53 39.75
N GLY A 158 -21.83 -14.31 39.91
CA GLY A 158 -21.84 -15.54 40.75
C GLY A 158 -22.63 -16.72 40.14
N SER A 159 -22.91 -16.68 38.85
CA SER A 159 -23.70 -17.68 38.14
C SER A 159 -22.83 -18.71 37.39
N THR A 160 -23.48 -19.70 36.76
CA THR A 160 -22.89 -20.72 35.87
C THR A 160 -21.86 -20.11 34.91
N PRO A 161 -20.70 -20.76 34.68
CA PRO A 161 -19.66 -20.22 33.82
C PRO A 161 -20.16 -19.99 32.39
N LYS A 162 -19.72 -18.87 31.81
CA LYS A 162 -20.07 -18.39 30.47
C LYS A 162 -18.82 -18.04 29.67
N LEU A 163 -18.98 -17.91 28.37
CA LEU A 163 -17.97 -17.34 27.48
C LEU A 163 -18.30 -15.87 27.22
N SER A 164 -17.28 -15.02 27.18
CA SER A 164 -17.45 -13.64 26.73
C SER A 164 -17.61 -13.61 25.20
N ARG A 165 -18.24 -12.57 24.68
CA ARG A 165 -18.29 -12.31 23.25
C ARG A 165 -16.88 -12.18 22.65
N GLN A 166 -15.96 -11.53 23.35
CA GLN A 166 -14.59 -11.33 22.87
C GLN A 166 -13.86 -12.67 22.72
N ASP A 167 -13.96 -13.55 23.71
CA ASP A 167 -13.33 -14.88 23.69
C ASP A 167 -13.84 -15.70 22.50
N MET A 168 -15.15 -15.61 22.21
CA MET A 168 -15.75 -16.30 21.07
C MET A 168 -15.23 -15.75 19.72
N ILE A 169 -15.05 -14.43 19.63
CA ILE A 169 -14.46 -13.78 18.43
C ILE A 169 -13.00 -14.20 18.27
N ASP A 170 -12.22 -14.18 19.35
CA ASP A 170 -10.79 -14.52 19.34
C ASP A 170 -10.55 -15.99 18.98
N TYR A 171 -11.35 -16.90 19.54
CA TYR A 171 -11.36 -18.31 19.17
C TYR A 171 -11.58 -18.52 17.67
N TYR A 172 -12.55 -17.79 17.10
CA TYR A 172 -12.85 -17.91 15.68
C TYR A 172 -11.76 -17.26 14.82
N ARG A 173 -11.16 -16.15 15.27
CA ARG A 173 -10.05 -15.47 14.59
C ARG A 173 -8.81 -16.35 14.49
N GLU A 174 -8.46 -17.08 15.55
CA GLU A 174 -7.33 -18.02 15.57
C GLU A 174 -7.42 -19.08 14.45
N ARG A 175 -8.65 -19.46 14.08
CA ARG A 175 -8.91 -20.40 12.98
C ARG A 175 -8.55 -19.85 11.59
N PHE A 176 -8.59 -18.53 11.40
CA PHE A 176 -8.34 -17.86 10.11
C PHE A 176 -7.02 -17.08 10.06
N HIS A 177 -6.26 -17.01 11.16
CA HIS A 177 -4.98 -16.32 11.25
C HIS A 177 -3.89 -16.83 10.26
N LYS A 178 -4.15 -17.91 9.53
CA LYS A 178 -3.22 -18.47 8.52
C LYS A 178 -3.38 -17.89 7.11
N ASP A 179 -4.43 -17.13 6.81
CA ASP A 179 -4.85 -16.90 5.43
C ASP A 179 -4.87 -15.43 4.94
N TYR A 180 -4.46 -14.42 5.73
CA TYR A 180 -4.63 -13.02 5.32
C TYR A 180 -3.46 -12.09 5.62
N ASP A 181 -2.69 -11.74 4.58
CA ASP A 181 -1.82 -10.55 4.51
C ASP A 181 -2.51 -9.47 3.66
N PHE A 182 -3.47 -8.76 4.28
CA PHE A 182 -4.25 -7.68 3.65
C PHE A 182 -3.37 -6.55 3.09
N PHE A 183 -2.25 -6.23 3.75
CA PHE A 183 -1.33 -5.18 3.30
C PHE A 183 -0.64 -5.50 1.97
N ASP A 184 -0.29 -6.77 1.74
CA ASP A 184 0.28 -7.20 0.46
C ASP A 184 -0.75 -7.09 -0.67
N ALA A 185 -2.03 -7.36 -0.40
CA ALA A 185 -3.10 -7.21 -1.39
C ALA A 185 -3.38 -5.73 -1.74
N LEU A 186 -3.27 -4.82 -0.76
CA LEU A 186 -3.49 -3.39 -0.96
C LEU A 186 -2.33 -2.77 -1.78
N MET A 187 -1.10 -3.17 -1.49
CA MET A 187 0.10 -2.66 -2.17
C MET A 187 0.26 -3.26 -3.59
N ASN A 188 -0.08 -4.53 -3.79
CA ASN A 188 0.09 -5.21 -5.09
C ASN A 188 -1.04 -4.91 -6.09
N ASN A 189 -2.25 -4.55 -5.66
CA ASN A 189 -3.35 -4.15 -6.57
C ASN A 189 -3.29 -2.67 -7.01
N SER A 190 -2.29 -1.92 -6.53
CA SER A 190 -2.07 -0.51 -6.87
C SER A 190 -1.04 -0.32 -8.01
N ALA A 191 -0.38 -1.39 -8.44
CA ALA A 191 0.61 -1.36 -9.52
C ALA A 191 0.03 -1.98 -10.80
N PRO A 192 -0.02 -1.27 -11.95
CA PRO A 192 -0.27 -1.92 -13.22
C PRO A 192 0.92 -2.82 -13.56
N GLY A 193 0.71 -4.12 -13.42
CA GLY A 193 1.38 -5.17 -14.20
C GLY A 193 2.89 -5.32 -14.02
N TRP A 194 3.34 -5.93 -12.92
CA TRP A 194 4.57 -6.74 -12.90
C TRP A 194 4.38 -7.94 -11.96
N GLY A 195 3.54 -8.88 -12.39
CA GLY A 195 3.37 -10.17 -11.73
C GLY A 195 4.55 -11.10 -12.03
N LYS A 196 5.48 -11.18 -11.08
CA LYS A 196 6.50 -12.22 -10.99
C LYS A 196 5.88 -13.62 -11.09
N GLY A 197 6.61 -14.50 -11.75
CA GLY A 197 6.17 -15.83 -12.15
C GLY A 197 5.68 -16.72 -11.01
N ARG A 198 4.53 -17.37 -11.26
CA ARG A 198 4.18 -18.63 -10.63
C ARG A 198 5.13 -19.71 -11.16
N LYS A 199 6.05 -20.18 -10.31
CA LYS A 199 6.59 -21.54 -10.43
C LYS A 199 5.45 -22.51 -10.11
N THR A 200 4.81 -23.04 -11.13
CA THR A 200 4.04 -24.29 -10.98
C THR A 200 5.03 -25.40 -10.66
N LYS A 201 4.85 -26.04 -9.50
CA LYS A 201 5.46 -27.34 -9.20
C LYS A 201 4.96 -28.33 -10.24
N GLU A 202 5.85 -28.84 -11.08
CA GLU A 202 5.63 -30.11 -11.78
C GLU A 202 5.58 -31.21 -10.72
N ASN A 203 4.41 -31.83 -10.58
CA ASN A 203 4.27 -33.09 -9.87
C ASN A 203 4.82 -34.19 -10.79
N GLY A 204 5.78 -34.94 -10.26
CA GLY A 204 6.20 -36.19 -10.85
C GLY A 204 5.06 -37.21 -10.83
N ARG A 205 4.85 -37.85 -11.98
CA ARG A 205 4.71 -39.30 -12.15
C ARG A 205 4.98 -39.64 -13.60
#